data_AF-A0A0R1US33-F1
#
_entry.id   AF-A0A0R1US33-F1
#
_cell.length_a   1.000
_cell.length_b   1.000
_cell.length_c   1.000
_cell.angle_alpha   90.00
_cell.angle_beta   90.00
_cell.angle_gamma   90.00
#
_symmetry.space_group_name_H-M   'P 1'
#
loop_
_entity.id
_entity.type
_entity.pdbx_description
1 polymer ?
#
loop_
_entity_poly.entity_id
_entity_poly.type
_entity_poly.pdbx_seq_one_letter_code
_entity_poly.pdbx_strand_id
1 'polypeptide(L)'
;MVKQRHSLSAVLTKARLILADGASYEEVLKNLDIPGWYLSELEHSHIAHPNPDLLALIFQCYGLNAQQVADLQRAEDLTTALFELTISDDLQLAANHHQEMDWPNSAEFAAKHGVIKPTDPRDRNSYADILRCMRLETSDCPIHTASLIYGVSPMAYWQMEAAQIPVPEEIVAAVAAQLQVTDLRPFLEAPDLAVAVERQLRAVADNF
;
A
#
# COMPACT_ATOMS: atom_id res chain seq x y z
N MET A 1 -4.11 -18.42 38.32
CA MET A 1 -4.87 -18.63 37.07
C MET A 1 -3.91 -19.18 36.04
N VAL A 2 -4.19 -20.37 35.48
CA VAL A 2 -3.34 -20.96 34.43
C VAL A 2 -3.60 -20.16 33.17
N LYS A 3 -2.60 -19.44 32.65
CA LYS A 3 -2.72 -18.76 31.35
C LYS A 3 -2.99 -19.84 30.30
N GLN A 4 -4.17 -19.81 29.69
CA GLN A 4 -4.57 -20.74 28.64
C GLN A 4 -3.62 -20.55 27.46
N ARG A 5 -2.98 -21.62 27.02
CA ARG A 5 -2.02 -21.60 25.91
C ARG A 5 -2.67 -22.25 24.71
N HIS A 6 -2.74 -21.54 23.58
CA HIS A 6 -3.22 -22.10 22.33
C HIS A 6 -2.24 -23.16 21.82
N SER A 7 -2.77 -24.26 21.28
CA SER A 7 -1.97 -25.30 20.64
C SER A 7 -1.38 -24.77 19.33
N LEU A 8 -0.28 -25.38 18.88
CA LEU A 8 0.30 -25.09 17.56
C LEU A 8 -0.72 -25.30 16.44
N SER A 9 -1.53 -26.36 16.51
CA SER A 9 -2.64 -26.62 15.59
C SER A 9 -3.63 -25.48 15.52
N ALA A 10 -4.08 -24.96 16.66
CA ALA A 10 -5.02 -23.85 16.71
C ALA A 10 -4.44 -22.58 16.07
N VAL A 11 -3.15 -22.30 16.32
CA VAL A 11 -2.43 -21.18 15.71
C VAL A 11 -2.34 -21.35 14.20
N LEU A 12 -1.94 -22.52 13.70
CA LEU A 12 -1.82 -22.79 12.26
C LEU A 12 -3.17 -22.70 11.53
N THR A 13 -4.23 -23.30 12.09
CA THR A 13 -5.57 -23.21 11.50
C THR A 13 -6.06 -21.77 11.44
N LYS A 14 -5.87 -20.98 12.51
CA LYS A 14 -6.29 -19.58 12.52
C LYS A 14 -5.43 -18.70 11.61
N ALA A 15 -4.13 -18.94 11.54
CA ALA A 15 -3.24 -18.27 10.60
C ALA A 15 -3.68 -18.52 9.15
N ARG A 16 -4.02 -19.77 8.78
CA ARG A 16 -4.51 -20.06 7.43
C ARG A 16 -5.84 -19.37 7.12
N LEU A 17 -6.78 -19.37 8.07
CA LEU A 17 -8.08 -18.75 7.88
C LEU A 17 -8.03 -17.21 7.81
N ILE A 18 -7.06 -16.58 8.49
CA ILE A 18 -7.00 -15.11 8.60
C ILE A 18 -5.92 -14.54 7.68
N LEU A 19 -4.68 -15.03 7.77
CA LEU A 19 -3.53 -14.50 7.04
C LEU A 19 -3.45 -15.01 5.60
N ALA A 20 -3.96 -16.22 5.34
CA ALA A 20 -4.00 -16.82 4.00
C ALA A 20 -5.42 -16.87 3.40
N ASP A 21 -6.37 -16.10 3.94
CA ASP A 21 -7.76 -16.01 3.46
C ASP A 21 -8.45 -17.37 3.22
N GLY A 22 -8.16 -18.34 4.10
CA GLY A 22 -8.76 -19.67 4.00
C GLY A 22 -8.24 -20.53 2.85
N ALA A 23 -7.09 -20.18 2.26
CA ALA A 23 -6.41 -20.97 1.23
C ALA A 23 -6.33 -22.47 1.59
N SER A 24 -6.36 -23.31 0.56
CA SER A 24 -6.13 -24.75 0.70
C SER A 24 -4.70 -25.04 1.15
N TYR A 25 -4.46 -26.24 1.70
CA TYR A 25 -3.13 -26.63 2.16
C TYR A 25 -2.10 -26.63 1.01
N GLU A 26 -2.51 -27.03 -0.18
CA GLU A 26 -1.69 -27.03 -1.39
C GLU A 26 -1.37 -25.61 -1.86
N GLU A 27 -2.30 -24.67 -1.74
CA GLU A 27 -2.08 -23.26 -2.10
C GLU A 27 -1.09 -22.59 -1.14
N VAL A 28 -1.22 -22.82 0.17
CA VAL A 28 -0.28 -22.31 1.18
C VAL A 28 1.14 -22.82 0.91
N LEU A 29 1.28 -24.07 0.49
CA LEU A 29 2.58 -24.73 0.33
C LEU A 29 3.10 -24.75 -1.11
N LYS A 30 2.45 -24.03 -2.04
CA LYS A 30 2.69 -24.14 -3.50
C LYS A 30 4.16 -23.99 -3.93
N ASN A 31 4.96 -23.23 -3.19
CA ASN A 31 6.37 -22.96 -3.48
C ASN A 31 7.34 -23.74 -2.59
N LEU A 32 6.84 -24.63 -1.74
CA LEU A 32 7.63 -25.47 -0.85
C LEU A 32 7.54 -26.92 -1.32
N ASP A 33 8.63 -27.67 -1.19
CA ASP A 33 8.63 -29.12 -1.41
C ASP A 33 8.05 -29.85 -0.17
N ILE A 34 6.88 -29.40 0.28
CA ILE A 34 6.15 -29.93 1.44
C ILE A 34 4.76 -30.34 0.97
N PRO A 35 4.34 -31.59 1.19
CA PRO A 35 3.04 -32.04 0.74
C PRO A 35 1.90 -31.46 1.60
N GLY A 36 0.77 -31.12 0.96
CA GLY A 36 -0.43 -30.56 1.61
C GLY A 36 -0.93 -31.37 2.82
N TRP A 37 -0.81 -32.69 2.77
CA TRP A 37 -1.19 -33.54 3.91
C TRP A 37 -0.39 -33.23 5.17
N TYR A 38 0.87 -32.78 5.06
CA TYR A 38 1.70 -32.48 6.23
C TYR A 38 1.13 -31.32 7.04
N LEU A 39 0.73 -30.23 6.37
CA LEU A 39 0.07 -29.10 7.01
C LEU A 39 -1.31 -29.49 7.57
N SER A 40 -2.07 -30.29 6.84
CA SER A 40 -3.33 -30.84 7.36
C SER A 40 -3.12 -31.62 8.67
N GLU A 41 -2.15 -32.53 8.73
CA GLU A 41 -1.88 -33.32 9.94
C GLU A 41 -1.36 -32.48 11.11
N LEU A 42 -0.67 -31.37 10.83
CA LEU A 42 -0.29 -30.38 11.84
C LEU A 42 -1.50 -29.64 12.42
N GLU A 43 -2.42 -29.17 11.57
CA GLU A 43 -3.65 -28.50 11.99
C GLU A 43 -4.59 -29.42 12.79
N HIS A 44 -4.58 -30.73 12.51
CA HIS A 44 -5.34 -31.71 13.28
C HIS A 44 -4.62 -32.20 14.54
N SER A 45 -3.42 -31.68 14.86
CA SER A 45 -2.60 -32.11 16.01
C SER A 45 -2.14 -33.57 15.95
N HIS A 46 -2.07 -34.19 14.78
CA HIS A 46 -1.67 -35.59 14.63
C HIS A 46 -0.14 -35.78 14.66
N ILE A 47 0.62 -34.73 14.37
CA ILE A 47 2.08 -34.75 14.44
C ILE A 47 2.53 -34.22 15.81
N ALA A 48 2.95 -35.13 16.69
CA ALA A 48 3.41 -34.77 18.04
C ALA A 48 4.77 -34.05 18.07
N HIS A 49 5.66 -34.38 17.15
CA HIS A 49 7.01 -33.82 17.05
C HIS A 49 7.29 -33.35 15.63
N PRO A 50 6.80 -32.16 15.26
CA PRO A 50 7.02 -31.60 13.93
C PRO A 50 8.49 -31.28 13.68
N ASN A 51 8.92 -31.39 12.42
CA ASN A 51 10.28 -31.02 12.04
C ASN A 51 10.41 -29.49 12.14
N PRO A 52 11.38 -28.95 12.90
CA PRO A 52 11.52 -27.52 13.13
C PRO A 52 11.82 -26.72 11.85
N ASP A 53 12.56 -27.31 10.90
CA ASP A 53 12.92 -26.64 9.64
C ASP A 53 11.68 -26.51 8.74
N LEU A 54 10.87 -27.58 8.65
CA LEU A 54 9.61 -27.55 7.91
C LEU A 54 8.62 -26.58 8.55
N LEU A 55 8.56 -26.53 9.89
CA LEU A 55 7.73 -25.56 10.59
C LEU A 55 8.16 -24.12 10.31
N ALA A 56 9.45 -23.83 10.30
CA ALA A 56 9.93 -22.48 9.99
C ALA A 56 9.50 -22.04 8.59
N LEU A 57 9.58 -22.93 7.59
CA LEU A 57 9.10 -22.67 6.23
C LEU A 57 7.58 -22.47 6.18
N ILE A 58 6.82 -23.28 6.91
CA ILE A 58 5.36 -23.13 7.01
C ILE A 58 4.98 -21.80 7.67
N PHE A 59 5.67 -21.37 8.73
CA PHE A 59 5.42 -20.08 9.37
C PHE A 59 5.69 -18.93 8.40
N GLN A 60 6.75 -19.02 7.60
CA GLN A 60 7.07 -18.02 6.57
C GLN A 60 5.99 -17.89 5.50
N CYS A 61 5.30 -18.98 5.13
CA CYS A 61 4.14 -18.89 4.22
C CYS A 61 3.02 -17.99 4.76
N TYR A 62 2.95 -17.80 6.08
CA TYR A 62 2.01 -16.91 6.75
C TYR A 62 2.63 -15.56 7.16
N GLY A 63 3.88 -15.27 6.76
CA GLY A 63 4.61 -14.08 7.20
C GLY A 63 5.05 -14.12 8.67
N LEU A 64 5.00 -15.28 9.32
CA LEU A 64 5.30 -15.43 10.75
C LEU A 64 6.71 -16.00 10.97
N ASN A 65 7.29 -15.66 12.12
CA ASN A 65 8.48 -16.31 12.67
C ASN A 65 8.15 -17.11 13.94
N ALA A 66 9.10 -17.93 14.40
CA ALA A 66 8.89 -18.81 15.56
C ALA A 66 8.58 -18.04 16.86
N GLN A 67 9.11 -16.83 17.03
CA GLN A 67 8.83 -16.00 18.20
C GLN A 67 7.39 -15.47 18.17
N GLN A 68 6.94 -14.94 17.03
CA GLN A 68 5.55 -14.51 16.83
C GLN A 68 4.57 -15.67 17.07
N VAL A 69 4.86 -16.87 16.56
CA VAL A 69 4.04 -18.06 16.83
C VAL A 69 4.02 -18.40 18.33
N ALA A 70 5.15 -18.31 19.03
CA ALA A 70 5.20 -18.54 20.47
C ALA A 70 4.38 -17.50 21.26
N ASP A 71 4.33 -16.26 20.80
CA ASP A 71 3.55 -15.19 21.40
C ASP A 71 2.05 -15.36 21.13
N LEU A 72 1.68 -15.73 19.91
CA LEU A 72 0.31 -16.13 19.54
C LEU A 72 -0.18 -17.32 20.37
N GLN A 73 0.68 -18.30 20.65
CA GLN A 73 0.34 -19.40 21.55
C GLN A 73 0.00 -18.93 22.97
N ARG A 74 0.50 -17.77 23.42
CA ARG A 74 0.27 -17.22 24.76
C ARG A 74 -0.79 -16.11 24.77
N ALA A 75 -1.30 -15.72 23.59
CA ALA A 75 -2.34 -14.72 23.48
C ALA A 75 -3.62 -15.17 24.19
N GLU A 76 -4.38 -14.22 24.72
CA GLU A 76 -5.68 -14.49 25.33
C GLU A 76 -6.76 -14.68 24.26
N ASP A 77 -6.66 -13.90 23.17
CA ASP A 77 -7.47 -14.05 21.96
C ASP A 77 -6.58 -14.14 20.72
N LEU A 78 -6.52 -15.34 20.17
CA LEU A 78 -5.73 -15.66 18.98
C LEU A 78 -6.22 -14.91 17.73
N THR A 79 -7.52 -14.66 17.59
CA THR A 79 -8.07 -13.97 16.41
C THR A 79 -7.64 -12.51 16.43
N THR A 80 -7.85 -11.84 17.57
CA THR A 80 -7.44 -10.44 17.77
C THR A 80 -5.94 -10.27 17.58
N ALA A 81 -5.12 -11.14 18.19
CA ALA A 81 -3.66 -11.06 18.06
C ALA A 81 -3.15 -11.26 16.63
N LEU A 82 -3.80 -12.12 15.83
CA LEU A 82 -3.46 -12.29 14.41
C LEU A 82 -3.82 -11.04 13.59
N PHE A 83 -4.98 -10.43 13.83
CA PHE A 83 -5.35 -9.17 13.18
C PHE A 83 -4.41 -8.01 13.56
N GLU A 84 -4.01 -7.92 14.84
CA GLU A 84 -3.06 -6.92 15.30
C GLU A 84 -1.69 -7.06 14.61
N LEU A 85 -1.23 -8.30 14.36
CA LEU A 85 -0.02 -8.53 13.57
C LEU A 85 -0.16 -8.04 12.13
N THR A 86 -1.28 -8.33 11.45
CA THR A 86 -1.52 -7.83 10.09
C THR A 86 -1.53 -6.30 10.05
N ILE A 87 -2.22 -5.66 10.99
CA ILE A 87 -2.25 -4.18 11.08
C ILE A 87 -0.86 -3.63 11.39
N SER A 88 -0.11 -4.26 12.30
CA SER A 88 1.25 -3.85 12.64
C SER A 88 2.20 -4.01 11.44
N ASP A 89 2.08 -5.09 10.67
CA ASP A 89 2.90 -5.34 9.49
C ASP A 89 2.54 -4.36 8.38
N ASP A 90 1.27 -4.06 8.15
CA ASP A 90 0.82 -3.02 7.20
C ASP A 90 1.32 -1.63 7.62
N LEU A 91 1.25 -1.31 8.91
CA LEU A 91 1.77 -0.07 9.46
C LEU A 91 3.30 -0.02 9.39
N GLN A 92 4.00 -1.15 9.59
CA GLN A 92 5.45 -1.24 9.43
C GLN A 92 5.88 -1.20 7.96
N LEU A 93 5.10 -1.75 7.04
CA LEU A 93 5.35 -1.65 5.61
C LEU A 93 5.13 -0.20 5.16
N ALA A 94 4.06 0.44 5.62
CA ALA A 94 3.84 1.88 5.48
C ALA A 94 5.00 2.68 6.12
N ALA A 95 5.51 2.27 7.28
CA ALA A 95 6.63 2.91 7.97
C ALA A 95 8.00 2.68 7.30
N ASN A 96 8.22 1.52 6.71
CA ASN A 96 9.44 1.22 5.95
C ASN A 96 9.42 1.94 4.60
N HIS A 97 8.24 2.27 4.07
CA HIS A 97 8.06 3.24 2.98
C HIS A 97 8.28 4.71 3.44
N HIS A 98 8.47 4.97 4.74
CA HIS A 98 8.84 6.28 5.31
C HIS A 98 10.35 6.47 5.51
N GLN A 99 11.24 5.63 4.94
CA GLN A 99 12.60 6.11 4.73
C GLN A 99 12.53 7.31 3.77
N GLU A 100 12.86 8.51 4.28
CA GLU A 100 13.01 9.75 3.51
C GLU A 100 14.00 9.51 2.37
N MET A 101 13.49 9.00 1.26
CA MET A 101 14.22 8.95 0.02
C MET A 101 14.21 10.38 -0.51
N ASP A 102 15.40 10.97 -0.67
CA ASP A 102 15.54 12.25 -1.35
C ASP A 102 15.13 12.07 -2.82
N TRP A 103 13.84 12.22 -3.08
CA TRP A 103 13.28 12.10 -4.42
C TRP A 103 13.86 13.22 -5.30
N PRO A 104 14.39 12.90 -6.49
CA PRO A 104 14.81 13.92 -7.43
C PRO A 104 13.66 14.87 -7.75
N ASN A 105 13.97 16.14 -8.06
CA ASN A 105 12.94 17.10 -8.42
C ASN A 105 12.15 16.62 -9.67
N SER A 106 10.86 16.32 -9.47
CA SER A 106 10.01 15.75 -10.53
C SER A 106 9.76 16.73 -11.68
N ALA A 107 9.74 18.04 -11.43
CA ALA A 107 9.60 19.07 -12.47
C ALA A 107 10.86 19.16 -13.35
N GLU A 108 12.03 19.21 -12.74
CA GLU A 108 13.30 19.21 -13.47
C GLU A 108 13.47 17.93 -14.29
N PHE A 109 13.05 16.79 -13.73
CA PHE A 109 13.10 15.51 -14.44
C PHE A 109 12.13 15.49 -15.62
N ALA A 110 10.88 15.90 -15.42
CA ALA A 110 9.86 15.96 -16.48
C ALA A 110 10.32 16.86 -17.64
N ALA A 111 10.91 18.02 -17.33
CA ALA A 111 11.41 18.94 -18.35
C ALA A 111 12.54 18.36 -19.23
N LYS A 112 13.39 17.47 -18.66
CA LYS A 112 14.54 16.88 -19.35
C LYS A 112 14.24 15.52 -19.99
N HIS A 113 13.39 14.72 -19.36
CA HIS A 113 13.24 13.29 -19.62
C HIS A 113 11.78 12.83 -19.74
N GLY A 114 10.80 13.72 -19.56
CA GLY A 114 9.38 13.40 -19.67
C GLY A 114 9.03 12.79 -21.04
N VAL A 115 8.30 11.67 -21.02
CA VAL A 115 7.89 10.95 -22.24
C VAL A 115 6.41 11.12 -22.54
N ILE A 116 5.61 11.47 -21.53
CA ILE A 116 4.19 11.80 -21.70
C ILE A 116 4.07 13.23 -22.23
N LYS A 117 3.40 13.38 -23.38
CA LYS A 117 3.15 14.67 -24.03
C LYS A 117 1.70 15.10 -23.84
N PRO A 118 1.42 16.41 -23.89
CA PRO A 118 0.05 16.91 -23.92
C PRO A 118 -0.70 16.32 -25.13
N THR A 119 -1.97 15.99 -24.91
CA THR A 119 -2.81 15.33 -25.91
C THR A 119 -3.45 16.35 -26.85
N ASP A 120 -3.79 17.54 -26.35
CA ASP A 120 -4.35 18.64 -27.14
C ASP A 120 -3.29 19.74 -27.39
N PRO A 121 -3.17 20.29 -28.62
CA PRO A 121 -2.31 21.43 -28.90
C PRO A 121 -2.59 22.71 -28.09
N ARG A 122 -3.78 22.82 -27.48
CA ARG A 122 -4.17 23.94 -26.62
C ARG A 122 -3.68 23.78 -25.19
N ASP A 123 -3.35 22.54 -24.79
CA ASP A 123 -2.85 22.24 -23.46
C ASP A 123 -1.50 22.94 -23.25
N ARG A 124 -1.44 23.75 -22.20
CA ARG A 124 -0.22 24.39 -21.71
C ARG A 124 0.42 23.59 -20.58
N ASN A 125 -0.38 22.80 -19.89
CA ASN A 125 0.01 21.97 -18.76
C ASN A 125 -0.44 20.53 -19.01
N SER A 126 0.22 19.58 -18.35
CA SER A 126 -0.16 18.18 -18.33
C SER A 126 -0.84 17.80 -17.02
N TYR A 127 -1.48 16.63 -16.97
CA TYR A 127 -1.97 16.07 -15.71
C TYR A 127 -0.84 15.85 -14.68
N ALA A 128 0.39 15.59 -15.13
CA ALA A 128 1.55 15.51 -14.25
C ALA A 128 1.86 16.87 -13.59
N ASP A 129 1.69 17.97 -14.33
CA ASP A 129 1.87 19.32 -13.80
C ASP A 129 0.76 19.68 -12.82
N ILE A 130 -0.50 19.31 -13.12
CA ILE A 130 -1.62 19.50 -12.19
C ILE A 130 -1.38 18.72 -10.89
N LEU A 131 -0.98 17.45 -10.98
CA LEU A 131 -0.71 16.60 -9.83
C LEU A 131 0.41 17.17 -8.95
N ARG A 132 1.50 17.62 -9.58
CA ARG A 132 2.62 18.26 -8.90
C ARG A 132 2.22 19.58 -8.25
N CYS A 133 1.46 20.41 -8.97
CA CYS A 133 0.96 21.68 -8.47
C CYS A 133 0.05 21.47 -7.25
N MET A 134 -0.84 20.48 -7.30
CA MET A 134 -1.69 20.12 -6.16
C MET A 134 -0.83 19.77 -4.95
N ARG A 135 0.20 18.92 -5.11
CA ARG A 135 1.07 18.51 -4.00
C ARG A 135 1.79 19.70 -3.34
N LEU A 136 2.29 20.63 -4.15
CA LEU A 136 3.05 21.79 -3.66
C LEU A 136 2.14 22.85 -3.04
N GLU A 137 1.02 23.19 -3.68
CA GLU A 137 0.14 24.29 -3.27
C GLU A 137 -0.82 23.92 -2.12
N THR A 138 -1.33 22.68 -2.06
CA THR A 138 -2.31 22.32 -1.01
C THR A 138 -1.69 21.97 0.33
N SER A 139 -0.41 21.57 0.37
CA SER A 139 0.12 20.93 1.58
C SER A 139 1.66 20.93 1.72
N ASP A 140 2.42 21.54 0.80
CA ASP A 140 3.90 21.38 0.70
C ASP A 140 4.32 19.93 1.01
N CYS A 141 3.63 19.01 0.35
CA CYS A 141 3.52 17.65 0.81
C CYS A 141 4.68 16.81 0.25
N PRO A 142 5.38 16.03 1.08
CA PRO A 142 6.34 15.04 0.59
C PRO A 142 5.66 14.01 -0.33
N ILE A 143 6.42 13.45 -1.26
CA ILE A 143 5.92 12.46 -2.23
C ILE A 143 5.28 11.25 -1.57
N HIS A 144 5.83 10.79 -0.43
CA HIS A 144 5.26 9.66 0.30
C HIS A 144 3.86 9.96 0.84
N THR A 145 3.63 11.15 1.38
CA THR A 145 2.32 11.53 1.91
C THR A 145 1.33 11.72 0.77
N ALA A 146 1.77 12.34 -0.33
CA ALA A 146 0.94 12.47 -1.51
C ALA A 146 0.56 11.10 -2.12
N SER A 147 1.48 10.13 -2.15
CA SER A 147 1.18 8.80 -2.68
C SER A 147 0.13 8.05 -1.85
N LEU A 148 0.08 8.28 -0.53
CA LEU A 148 -0.98 7.75 0.34
C LEU A 148 -2.35 8.33 0.02
N ILE A 149 -2.44 9.63 -0.31
CA ILE A 149 -3.70 10.29 -0.69
C ILE A 149 -4.34 9.61 -1.90
N TYR A 150 -3.52 9.16 -2.85
CA TYR A 150 -3.98 8.54 -4.10
C TYR A 150 -3.86 7.01 -4.12
N GLY A 151 -3.49 6.37 -2.99
CA GLY A 151 -3.42 4.91 -2.87
C GLY A 151 -2.40 4.24 -3.79
N VAL A 152 -1.29 4.93 -4.11
CA VAL A 152 -0.23 4.41 -4.99
C VAL A 152 1.11 4.35 -4.28
N SER A 153 2.07 3.62 -4.85
CA SER A 153 3.45 3.62 -4.32
C SER A 153 4.13 4.98 -4.52
N PRO A 154 5.03 5.40 -3.61
CA PRO A 154 5.80 6.65 -3.76
C PRO A 154 6.55 6.76 -5.10
N MET A 155 7.12 5.63 -5.57
CA MET A 155 7.79 5.57 -6.87
C MET A 155 6.83 5.82 -8.02
N ALA A 156 5.66 5.15 -8.03
CA ALA A 156 4.67 5.34 -9.07
C ALA A 156 4.16 6.79 -9.08
N TYR A 157 3.90 7.36 -7.89
CA TYR A 157 3.52 8.76 -7.75
C TYR A 157 4.60 9.71 -8.31
N TRP A 158 5.86 9.53 -7.93
CA TRP A 158 6.97 10.32 -8.48
C TRP A 158 7.08 10.17 -10.00
N GLN A 159 6.93 8.97 -10.55
CA GLN A 159 6.97 8.72 -11.99
C GLN A 159 5.81 9.40 -12.74
N MET A 160 4.64 9.51 -12.13
CA MET A 160 3.51 10.29 -12.67
C MET A 160 3.86 11.77 -12.73
N GLU A 161 4.34 12.36 -11.63
CA GLU A 161 4.79 13.76 -11.63
C GLU A 161 5.96 13.99 -12.59
N ALA A 162 6.88 13.04 -12.73
CA ALA A 162 8.02 13.12 -13.63
C ALA A 162 7.65 12.89 -15.11
N ALA A 163 6.35 12.77 -15.43
CA ALA A 163 5.83 12.49 -16.76
C ALA A 163 6.47 11.26 -17.41
N GLN A 164 6.82 10.25 -16.61
CA GLN A 164 7.35 8.96 -17.05
C GLN A 164 6.22 7.96 -17.35
N ILE A 165 5.15 8.02 -16.56
CA ILE A 165 3.95 7.22 -16.75
C ILE A 165 2.72 8.14 -16.80
N PRO A 166 1.66 7.77 -17.53
CA PRO A 166 0.43 8.56 -17.55
C PRO A 166 -0.23 8.57 -16.17
N VAL A 167 -0.90 9.68 -15.84
CA VAL A 167 -1.75 9.76 -14.65
C VAL A 167 -3.03 8.96 -14.91
N PRO A 168 -3.33 7.91 -14.11
CA PRO A 168 -4.55 7.12 -14.28
C PRO A 168 -5.83 7.96 -14.14
N GLU A 169 -6.90 7.59 -14.86
CA GLU A 169 -8.18 8.31 -14.84
C GLU A 169 -8.78 8.41 -13.42
N GLU A 170 -8.55 7.41 -12.58
CA GLU A 170 -8.98 7.40 -11.17
C GLU A 170 -8.32 8.54 -10.36
N ILE A 171 -7.03 8.79 -10.60
CA ILE A 171 -6.29 9.89 -9.95
C ILE A 171 -6.71 11.24 -10.55
N VAL A 172 -6.95 11.30 -11.86
CA VAL A 172 -7.51 12.49 -12.51
C VAL A 172 -8.86 12.86 -11.90
N ALA A 173 -9.74 11.88 -11.69
CA ALA A 173 -11.03 12.07 -11.05
C ALA A 173 -10.89 12.49 -9.58
N ALA A 174 -9.95 11.91 -8.83
CA ALA A 174 -9.67 12.31 -7.45
C ALA A 174 -9.18 13.76 -7.36
N VAL A 175 -8.29 14.19 -8.27
CA VAL A 175 -7.84 15.59 -8.35
C VAL A 175 -8.99 16.53 -8.69
N ALA A 176 -9.84 16.16 -9.66
CA ALA A 176 -11.03 16.94 -10.00
C ALA A 176 -11.98 17.10 -8.80
N ALA A 177 -12.18 16.03 -8.04
CA ALA A 177 -12.98 16.04 -6.81
C ALA A 177 -12.38 16.93 -5.72
N GLN A 178 -11.06 16.90 -5.51
CA GLN A 178 -10.35 17.79 -4.57
C GLN A 178 -10.51 19.27 -4.95
N LEU A 179 -10.47 19.57 -6.24
CA LEU A 179 -10.70 20.92 -6.78
C LEU A 179 -12.19 21.29 -6.88
N GLN A 180 -13.10 20.37 -6.57
CA GLN A 180 -14.55 20.49 -6.74
C GLN A 180 -14.97 20.94 -8.16
N VAL A 181 -14.31 20.38 -9.16
CA VAL A 181 -14.64 20.62 -10.58
C VAL A 181 -15.07 19.32 -11.23
N THR A 182 -15.92 19.43 -12.24
CA THR A 182 -16.32 18.28 -13.07
C THR A 182 -15.31 17.97 -14.16
N ASP A 183 -14.37 18.87 -14.43
CA ASP A 183 -13.45 18.80 -15.56
C ASP A 183 -12.16 19.58 -15.28
N LEU A 184 -11.02 18.99 -15.64
CA LEU A 184 -9.69 19.59 -15.47
C LEU A 184 -9.20 20.39 -16.69
N ARG A 185 -9.93 20.40 -17.82
CA ARG A 185 -9.57 21.19 -19.02
C ARG A 185 -9.17 22.64 -18.73
N PRO A 186 -9.87 23.40 -17.85
CA PRO A 186 -9.46 24.77 -17.53
C PRO A 186 -8.04 24.90 -16.96
N PHE A 187 -7.54 23.87 -16.27
CA PHE A 187 -6.20 23.83 -15.70
C PHE A 187 -5.16 23.40 -16.74
N LEU A 188 -5.53 22.48 -17.64
CA LEU A 188 -4.67 22.08 -18.75
C LEU A 188 -4.37 23.27 -19.68
N GLU A 189 -5.37 24.12 -19.96
CA GLU A 189 -5.22 25.30 -20.83
C GLU A 189 -4.69 26.55 -20.09
N ALA A 190 -4.56 26.50 -18.76
CA ALA A 190 -4.23 27.67 -17.95
C ALA A 190 -2.84 28.24 -18.30
N PRO A 191 -2.71 29.58 -18.47
CA PRO A 191 -1.42 30.21 -18.70
C PRO A 191 -0.52 30.18 -17.46
N ASP A 192 -1.11 30.16 -16.27
CA ASP A 192 -0.44 30.02 -14.98
C ASP A 192 -1.25 29.02 -14.14
N LEU A 193 -0.72 27.80 -14.04
CA LEU A 193 -1.39 26.70 -13.37
C LEU A 193 -1.49 26.92 -11.85
N ALA A 194 -0.43 27.45 -11.23
CA ALA A 194 -0.40 27.69 -9.79
C ALA A 194 -1.47 28.69 -9.38
N VAL A 195 -1.57 29.82 -10.09
CA VAL A 195 -2.61 30.84 -9.83
C VAL A 195 -4.01 30.28 -10.06
N ALA A 196 -4.20 29.42 -11.08
CA ALA A 196 -5.50 28.80 -11.35
C ALA A 196 -5.92 27.84 -10.23
N VAL A 197 -5.00 26.97 -9.79
CA VAL A 197 -5.22 26.00 -8.70
C VAL A 197 -5.46 26.72 -7.37
N GLU A 198 -4.61 27.67 -7.00
CA GLU A 198 -4.73 28.45 -5.75
C GLU A 198 -6.08 29.18 -5.67
N ARG A 199 -6.49 29.81 -6.79
CA ARG A 199 -7.80 30.50 -6.86
C ARG A 199 -8.95 29.53 -6.65
N GLN A 200 -8.89 28.34 -7.26
CA GLN A 200 -9.93 27.34 -7.10
C GLN A 200 -9.99 26.82 -5.66
N LEU A 201 -8.84 26.52 -5.06
CA LEU A 201 -8.76 26.06 -3.68
C LEU A 201 -9.31 27.09 -2.68
N ARG A 202 -9.05 28.38 -2.89
CA ARG A 202 -9.67 29.46 -2.10
C ARG A 202 -11.19 29.50 -2.27
N ALA A 203 -11.67 29.42 -3.51
CA ALA A 203 -13.10 29.40 -3.78
C ALA A 203 -13.80 28.19 -3.13
N VAL A 204 -13.10 27.05 -3.04
CA VAL A 204 -13.59 25.87 -2.32
C VAL A 204 -13.63 26.12 -0.81
N ALA A 205 -12.60 26.73 -0.23
CA ALA A 205 -12.53 27.03 1.21
C ALA A 205 -13.61 28.03 1.65
N ASP A 206 -13.95 29.02 0.83
CA ASP A 206 -14.97 30.04 1.14
C ASP A 206 -16.42 29.50 1.10
N ASN A 207 -16.63 28.29 0.57
CA ASN A 207 -17.95 27.64 0.49
C ASN A 207 -18.25 26.74 1.71
N PHE A 208 -17.39 26.74 2.74
CA PHE A 208 -17.57 26.04 4.02
C PHE A 208 -17.57 27.02 5.20
#